data_AF-A0A5D2YLH7-F1
#
_entry.id   AF-A0A5D2YLH7-F1
#
_cell.length_a   1.000
_cell.length_b   1.000
_cell.length_c   1.000
_cell.angle_alpha   90.00
_cell.angle_beta   90.00
_cell.angle_gamma   90.00
#
_symmetry.space_group_name_H-M   'P 1'
#
loop_
_entity.id
_entity.type
_entity.pdbx_description
1 polymer ?
#
loop_
_entity_poly.entity_id
_entity_poly.type
_entity_poly.pdbx_seq_one_letter_code
_entity_poly.pdbx_strand_id
1 'polypeptide(L)'
;MVYRRFLCIKDAVACINDKVDLIAVILSISLPQTTRGTDYVCKLKIIDESHPEIPVHVFAQEIDHLPSVAAVGDIIHLSRVVMRIYEGDVYAIFNKRFSSFALYDGKDVENFQPYQVLLRYEARKHDAMIIAGLRKWLASSHVIDEPNFSLLKEINEVGLVNLVCKVLHICKTTDDKWMAFIWDGTDVPPISIYKKPEDEEHNPLPLHFKPLPSSGDVLHTFPTVGTILRLIFDVECMPYILQLLKVRQWFKLFCVECKVHEGLWYGVFTSYSKIQDIPNVDILILER
;
A
#
# COMPACT_ATOMS: atom_id res chain seq x y z
N MET A 1 -9.92 -39.29 -0.21
CA MET A 1 -9.61 -37.94 -0.74
C MET A 1 -10.80 -37.05 -0.43
N VAL A 2 -10.67 -36.09 0.49
CA VAL A 2 -11.73 -35.10 0.72
C VAL A 2 -11.67 -34.08 -0.41
N TYR A 3 -12.67 -34.07 -1.28
CA TYR A 3 -12.85 -33.03 -2.29
C TYR A 3 -13.01 -31.69 -1.56
N ARG A 4 -11.96 -30.85 -1.54
CA ARG A 4 -12.05 -29.51 -0.96
C ARG A 4 -12.77 -28.61 -1.94
N ARG A 5 -13.97 -28.16 -1.56
CA ARG A 5 -14.83 -27.29 -2.36
C ARG A 5 -14.51 -25.83 -2.01
N PHE A 6 -14.30 -25.00 -3.03
CA PHE A 6 -14.29 -23.56 -2.88
C PHE A 6 -15.66 -23.05 -2.49
N LEU A 7 -15.69 -22.07 -1.61
CA LEU A 7 -16.91 -21.37 -1.24
C LEU A 7 -16.86 -19.95 -1.75
N CYS A 8 -17.98 -19.45 -2.27
CA CYS A 8 -18.16 -18.02 -2.38
C CYS A 8 -18.23 -17.42 -0.97
N ILE A 9 -17.96 -16.12 -0.87
CA ILE A 9 -17.87 -15.43 0.42
C ILE A 9 -19.20 -15.54 1.18
N LYS A 10 -20.33 -15.37 0.49
CA LYS A 10 -21.67 -15.54 1.09
C LYS A 10 -21.84 -16.88 1.82
N ASP A 11 -21.38 -17.98 1.22
CA ASP A 11 -21.49 -19.31 1.84
C ASP A 11 -20.43 -19.50 2.94
N ALA A 12 -19.22 -18.99 2.73
CA ALA A 12 -18.14 -19.06 3.71
C ALA A 12 -18.48 -18.38 5.03
N VAL A 13 -19.21 -17.27 4.98
CA VAL A 13 -19.68 -16.53 6.18
C VAL A 13 -20.54 -17.40 7.10
N ALA A 14 -21.22 -18.43 6.58
CA ALA A 14 -21.99 -19.38 7.38
C ALA A 14 -21.13 -20.49 8.03
N CYS A 15 -19.89 -20.68 7.60
CA CYS A 15 -19.00 -21.77 8.02
C CYS A 15 -18.13 -21.38 9.25
N ILE A 16 -18.75 -20.80 10.27
CA ILE A 16 -18.03 -20.32 11.46
C ILE A 16 -17.29 -21.47 12.17
N ASN A 17 -16.04 -21.22 12.51
CA ASN A 17 -15.08 -22.14 13.13
C ASN A 17 -14.55 -23.24 12.20
N ASP A 18 -15.02 -23.30 10.95
CA ASP A 18 -14.52 -24.24 9.94
C ASP A 18 -13.38 -23.65 9.10
N LYS A 19 -12.65 -24.55 8.43
CA LYS A 19 -11.58 -24.21 7.48
C LYS A 19 -12.15 -24.21 6.07
N VAL A 20 -12.02 -23.09 5.37
CA VAL A 20 -12.55 -22.90 4.01
C VAL A 20 -11.44 -22.47 3.06
N ASP A 21 -11.66 -22.71 1.76
CA ASP A 21 -10.83 -22.19 0.67
C ASP A 21 -11.62 -21.07 -0.04
N LEU A 22 -11.00 -19.92 -0.24
CA LEU A 22 -11.59 -18.72 -0.86
C LEU A 22 -10.75 -18.25 -2.04
N ILE A 23 -11.38 -17.80 -3.13
CA ILE A 23 -10.72 -17.03 -4.18
C ILE A 23 -11.54 -15.76 -4.35
N ALA A 24 -10.88 -14.60 -4.21
CA ALA A 24 -11.58 -13.32 -4.16
C ALA A 24 -10.67 -12.18 -4.63
N VAL A 25 -11.28 -11.07 -5.04
CA VAL A 25 -10.62 -9.83 -5.41
C VAL A 25 -10.21 -9.07 -4.14
N ILE A 26 -9.01 -8.50 -4.13
CA ILE A 26 -8.48 -7.68 -3.04
C ILE A 26 -8.89 -6.22 -3.24
N LEU A 27 -9.68 -5.69 -2.32
CA LEU A 27 -10.07 -4.27 -2.29
C LEU A 27 -9.07 -3.39 -1.56
N SER A 28 -8.45 -3.93 -0.52
CA SER A 28 -7.44 -3.20 0.24
C SER A 28 -6.52 -4.13 1.00
N ILE A 29 -5.32 -3.62 1.27
CA ILE A 29 -4.30 -4.25 2.10
C ILE A 29 -3.72 -3.20 3.05
N SER A 30 -3.51 -3.56 4.31
CA SER A 30 -2.79 -2.73 5.29
C SER A 30 -1.29 -2.97 5.20
N LEU A 31 -0.50 -1.99 5.64
CA LEU A 31 0.91 -2.25 5.93
C LEU A 31 1.05 -3.37 6.97
N PRO A 32 2.11 -4.17 6.92
CA PRO A 32 2.45 -5.11 7.98
C PRO A 32 2.58 -4.39 9.33
N GLN A 33 1.99 -4.98 10.36
CA GLN A 33 2.05 -4.49 11.74
C GLN A 33 2.61 -5.59 12.64
N THR A 34 3.38 -5.22 13.65
CA THR A 34 3.76 -6.16 14.71
C THR A 34 2.55 -6.50 15.57
N THR A 35 2.34 -7.77 15.85
CA THR A 35 1.34 -8.19 16.85
C THR A 35 1.90 -8.05 18.26
N ARG A 36 1.07 -8.22 19.30
CA ARG A 36 1.54 -8.38 20.68
C ARG A 36 2.36 -9.67 20.88
N GLY A 37 2.29 -10.61 19.95
CA GLY A 37 3.06 -11.86 19.96
C GLY A 37 4.35 -11.73 19.15
N THR A 38 4.78 -12.86 18.58
CA THR A 38 6.00 -12.94 17.75
C THR A 38 5.75 -12.69 16.26
N ASP A 39 4.49 -12.51 15.87
CA ASP A 39 4.09 -12.52 14.47
C ASP A 39 3.84 -11.09 13.97
N TYR A 40 3.99 -10.91 12.67
CA TYR A 40 3.45 -9.80 11.93
C TYR A 40 2.02 -10.12 11.45
N VAL A 41 1.22 -9.08 11.27
CA VAL A 41 -0.12 -9.17 10.69
C VAL A 41 -0.29 -8.20 9.54
N CYS A 42 -0.90 -8.66 8.46
CA CYS A 42 -1.44 -7.84 7.40
C CYS A 42 -2.96 -8.04 7.33
N LYS A 43 -3.71 -6.95 7.17
CA LYS A 43 -5.17 -6.96 7.08
C LYS A 43 -5.58 -6.71 5.64
N LEU A 44 -6.38 -7.60 5.07
CA LEU A 44 -6.96 -7.45 3.73
C LEU A 44 -8.46 -7.24 3.85
N LYS A 45 -9.04 -6.62 2.83
CA LYS A 45 -10.47 -6.66 2.56
C LYS A 45 -10.68 -7.30 1.20
N ILE A 46 -11.48 -8.36 1.13
CA ILE A 46 -11.71 -9.12 -0.10
C ILE A 46 -13.18 -9.17 -0.46
N ILE A 47 -13.47 -9.34 -1.75
CA ILE A 47 -14.83 -9.43 -2.32
C ILE A 47 -14.88 -10.44 -3.45
N ASP A 48 -16.05 -11.04 -3.68
CA ASP A 48 -16.36 -11.85 -4.85
C ASP A 48 -17.73 -11.47 -5.42
N GLU A 49 -18.18 -12.19 -6.45
CA GLU A 49 -19.46 -11.95 -7.13
C GLU A 49 -20.68 -12.07 -6.20
N SER A 50 -20.53 -12.68 -5.02
CA SER A 50 -21.63 -12.87 -4.07
C SER A 50 -21.92 -11.65 -3.18
N HIS A 51 -21.04 -10.63 -3.20
CA HIS A 51 -21.20 -9.33 -2.52
C HIS A 51 -21.71 -9.44 -1.08
N PRO A 52 -20.92 -10.06 -0.22
CA PRO A 52 -20.39 -9.25 0.87
C PRO A 52 -18.86 -9.17 0.86
N GLU A 53 -18.34 -8.03 1.28
CA GLU A 53 -16.90 -7.86 1.54
C GLU A 53 -16.57 -8.48 2.89
N ILE A 54 -15.44 -9.18 2.99
CA ILE A 54 -14.98 -9.71 4.28
C ILE A 54 -13.56 -9.28 4.62
N PRO A 55 -13.29 -8.96 5.90
CA PRO A 55 -11.94 -8.75 6.40
C PRO A 55 -11.18 -10.09 6.52
N VAL A 56 -9.91 -10.06 6.14
CA VAL A 56 -8.97 -11.19 6.29
C VAL A 56 -7.77 -10.74 7.08
N HIS A 57 -7.38 -11.51 8.10
CA HIS A 57 -6.15 -11.28 8.85
C HIS A 57 -5.12 -12.34 8.51
N VAL A 58 -3.98 -11.89 7.97
CA VAL A 58 -2.86 -12.74 7.56
C VAL A 58 -1.71 -12.61 8.54
N PHE A 59 -1.39 -13.70 9.24
CA PHE A 59 -0.33 -13.75 10.25
C PHE A 59 0.87 -14.54 9.75
N ALA A 60 2.08 -13.98 9.93
CA ALA A 60 3.34 -14.61 9.56
C ALA A 60 4.47 -14.24 10.53
N GLN A 61 5.49 -15.09 10.65
CA GLN A 61 6.67 -14.79 11.49
C GLN A 61 7.67 -13.87 10.80
N GLU A 62 7.72 -13.92 9.48
CA GLU A 62 8.62 -13.12 8.66
C GLU A 62 7.76 -12.27 7.74
N ILE A 63 8.20 -11.04 7.50
CA ILE A 63 7.50 -10.07 6.66
C ILE A 63 7.35 -10.59 5.22
N ASP A 64 8.38 -11.27 4.70
CA ASP A 64 8.40 -11.83 3.33
C ASP A 64 7.36 -12.94 3.11
N HIS A 65 6.81 -13.49 4.19
CA HIS A 65 5.72 -14.45 4.17
C HIS A 65 4.32 -13.80 4.21
N LEU A 66 4.21 -12.48 4.25
CA LEU A 66 2.93 -11.78 4.11
C LEU A 66 2.60 -11.54 2.62
N PRO A 67 1.31 -11.35 2.28
CA PRO A 67 0.91 -10.98 0.92
C PRO A 67 1.54 -9.64 0.51
N SER A 68 2.26 -9.63 -0.59
CA SER A 68 2.80 -8.45 -1.26
C SER A 68 1.95 -8.18 -2.50
N VAL A 69 0.88 -7.39 -2.32
CA VAL A 69 -0.11 -7.14 -3.37
C VAL A 69 0.42 -6.10 -4.36
N ALA A 70 0.42 -6.42 -5.65
CA ALA A 70 0.98 -5.55 -6.68
C ALA A 70 0.01 -4.43 -7.07
N ALA A 71 -1.29 -4.69 -7.08
CA ALA A 71 -2.32 -3.71 -7.35
C ALA A 71 -3.63 -4.01 -6.60
N VAL A 72 -4.38 -2.95 -6.29
CA VAL A 72 -5.79 -3.10 -5.87
C VAL A 72 -6.55 -3.71 -7.05
N GLY A 73 -7.36 -4.73 -6.78
CA GLY A 73 -8.03 -5.53 -7.80
C GLY A 73 -7.35 -6.85 -8.12
N ASP A 74 -6.13 -7.07 -7.63
CA ASP A 74 -5.50 -8.39 -7.69
C ASP A 74 -6.33 -9.45 -6.97
N ILE A 75 -6.18 -10.69 -7.38
CA ILE A 75 -6.95 -11.82 -6.88
C ILE A 75 -6.10 -12.62 -5.89
N ILE A 76 -6.64 -12.91 -4.72
CA ILE A 76 -6.03 -13.79 -3.74
C ILE A 76 -6.77 -15.11 -3.67
N HIS A 77 -6.03 -16.20 -3.76
CA HIS A 77 -6.48 -17.52 -3.34
C HIS A 77 -5.97 -17.76 -1.91
N LEU A 78 -6.90 -18.01 -0.99
CA LEU A 78 -6.66 -18.37 0.39
C LEU A 78 -7.09 -19.81 0.61
N SER A 79 -6.17 -20.68 1.05
CA SER A 79 -6.51 -22.06 1.42
C SER A 79 -6.56 -22.25 2.92
N ARG A 80 -7.58 -22.98 3.39
CA ARG A 80 -7.77 -23.36 4.80
C ARG A 80 -7.71 -22.18 5.78
N VAL A 81 -8.31 -21.05 5.42
CA VAL A 81 -8.54 -19.97 6.38
C VAL A 81 -9.69 -20.36 7.30
N VAL A 82 -9.63 -19.92 8.56
CA VAL A 82 -10.67 -20.21 9.56
C VAL A 82 -11.63 -19.05 9.63
N MET A 83 -12.93 -19.31 9.43
CA MET A 83 -13.94 -18.27 9.60
C MET A 83 -14.22 -18.07 11.09
N ARG A 84 -14.18 -16.82 11.58
CA ARG A 84 -14.39 -16.49 12.99
C ARG A 84 -15.30 -15.28 13.12
N ILE A 85 -16.03 -15.21 14.23
CA ILE A 85 -16.76 -14.00 14.63
C ILE A 85 -15.92 -13.25 15.66
N TYR A 86 -15.74 -11.96 15.45
CA TYR A 86 -15.14 -11.04 16.42
C TYR A 86 -15.98 -9.78 16.48
N GLU A 87 -16.43 -9.40 17.68
CA GLU A 87 -17.26 -8.20 17.92
C GLU A 87 -18.51 -8.09 17.02
N GLY A 88 -19.06 -9.23 16.57
CA GLY A 88 -20.25 -9.30 15.72
C GLY A 88 -19.96 -9.42 14.22
N ASP A 89 -18.72 -9.15 13.79
CA ASP A 89 -18.30 -9.25 12.38
C ASP A 89 -17.61 -10.58 12.08
N VAL A 90 -17.75 -11.06 10.84
CA VAL A 90 -17.15 -12.31 10.36
C VAL A 90 -15.82 -12.04 9.66
N TYR A 91 -14.78 -12.74 10.07
CA TYR A 91 -13.41 -12.63 9.57
C TYR A 91 -12.92 -13.95 9.00
N ALA A 92 -12.11 -13.89 7.95
CA ALA A 92 -11.27 -15.01 7.55
C ALA A 92 -9.89 -14.88 8.23
N ILE A 93 -9.51 -15.89 9.02
CA ILE A 93 -8.25 -15.89 9.76
C ILE A 93 -7.27 -16.86 9.11
N PHE A 94 -6.17 -16.33 8.60
CA PHE A 94 -5.07 -17.13 8.07
C PHE A 94 -4.18 -17.63 9.21
N ASN A 95 -3.81 -18.91 9.18
CA ASN A 95 -2.91 -19.49 10.16
C ASN A 95 -1.68 -20.09 9.48
N LYS A 96 -0.51 -19.50 9.73
CA LYS A 96 0.79 -19.94 9.20
C LYS A 96 1.10 -21.44 9.34
N ARG A 97 0.49 -22.16 10.28
CA ARG A 97 0.72 -23.60 10.48
C ARG A 97 0.06 -24.47 9.42
N PHE A 98 -1.00 -24.00 8.76
CA PHE A 98 -1.77 -24.83 7.84
C PHE A 98 -2.47 -24.11 6.69
N SER A 99 -2.57 -22.78 6.72
CA SER A 99 -3.10 -21.97 5.64
C SER A 99 -2.00 -21.65 4.63
N SER A 100 -2.39 -21.43 3.38
CA SER A 100 -1.51 -21.05 2.27
C SER A 100 -2.21 -20.01 1.41
N PHE A 101 -1.45 -19.24 0.64
CA PHE A 101 -2.03 -18.29 -0.32
C PHE A 101 -1.28 -18.25 -1.64
N ALA A 102 -1.97 -17.78 -2.67
CA ALA A 102 -1.41 -17.42 -3.95
C ALA A 102 -2.03 -16.10 -4.44
N LEU A 103 -1.22 -15.22 -5.01
CA LEU A 103 -1.66 -13.93 -5.57
C LEU A 103 -1.58 -13.94 -7.09
N TYR A 104 -2.60 -13.39 -7.72
CA TYR A 104 -2.77 -13.33 -9.16
C TYR A 104 -3.05 -11.91 -9.60
N ASP A 105 -2.55 -11.57 -10.79
CA ASP A 105 -2.89 -10.31 -11.44
C ASP A 105 -4.40 -10.22 -11.71
N GLY A 106 -5.00 -9.09 -11.33
CA GLY A 106 -6.44 -8.84 -11.48
C GLY A 106 -6.90 -8.46 -12.89
N LYS A 107 -5.98 -8.08 -13.79
CA LYS A 107 -6.27 -7.54 -15.14
C LYS A 107 -5.73 -8.41 -16.28
N ASP A 108 -4.69 -9.22 -16.07
CA ASP A 108 -4.07 -10.08 -17.07
C ASP A 108 -4.96 -11.29 -17.39
N VAL A 109 -5.73 -11.21 -18.47
CA VAL A 109 -6.75 -12.21 -18.82
C VAL A 109 -6.13 -13.55 -19.23
N GLU A 110 -4.88 -13.57 -19.70
CA GLU A 110 -4.25 -14.76 -20.27
C GLU A 110 -3.35 -15.48 -19.27
N ASN A 111 -2.80 -14.75 -18.29
CA ASN A 111 -1.89 -15.32 -17.30
C ASN A 111 -2.63 -15.83 -16.06
N PHE A 112 -2.50 -17.13 -15.79
CA PHE A 112 -3.01 -17.79 -14.58
C PHE A 112 -1.89 -18.28 -13.67
N GLN A 113 -0.67 -17.77 -13.82
CA GLN A 113 0.42 -18.04 -12.90
C GLN A 113 0.38 -17.04 -11.75
N PRO A 114 0.44 -17.51 -10.50
CA PRO A 114 0.53 -16.60 -9.37
C PRO A 114 1.90 -15.92 -9.35
N TYR A 115 1.92 -14.60 -9.12
CA TYR A 115 3.18 -13.86 -9.01
C TYR A 115 3.80 -13.97 -7.61
N GLN A 116 3.01 -14.36 -6.60
CA GLN A 116 3.48 -14.69 -5.26
C GLN A 116 2.74 -15.92 -4.73
N VAL A 117 3.48 -16.81 -4.07
CA VAL A 117 2.94 -18.03 -3.44
C VAL A 117 3.59 -18.23 -2.08
N LEU A 118 2.77 -18.52 -1.07
CA LEU A 118 3.25 -19.00 0.22
C LEU A 118 2.88 -20.48 0.41
N LEU A 119 3.92 -21.34 0.45
CA LEU A 119 3.91 -22.78 0.81
C LEU A 119 2.91 -23.68 0.04
N ARG A 120 3.42 -24.75 -0.60
CA ARG A 120 2.66 -25.92 -1.09
C ARG A 120 1.35 -25.60 -1.84
N TYR A 121 1.32 -24.50 -2.58
CA TYR A 121 0.21 -24.21 -3.48
C TYR A 121 0.27 -25.15 -4.68
N GLU A 122 -0.80 -25.90 -4.90
CA GLU A 122 -1.00 -26.67 -6.13
C GLU A 122 -2.18 -26.05 -6.87
N ALA A 123 -1.90 -25.43 -8.01
CA ALA A 123 -2.93 -24.85 -8.86
C ALA A 123 -3.89 -25.93 -9.36
N ARG A 124 -5.18 -25.80 -9.05
CA ARG A 124 -6.19 -26.73 -9.55
C ARG A 124 -6.75 -26.19 -10.86
N LYS A 125 -7.11 -27.07 -11.80
CA LYS A 125 -7.77 -26.67 -13.06
C LYS A 125 -9.03 -25.82 -12.86
N HIS A 126 -9.75 -26.03 -11.76
CA HIS A 126 -10.94 -25.26 -11.41
C HIS A 126 -10.62 -23.83 -10.92
N ASP A 127 -9.42 -23.60 -10.37
CA ASP A 127 -9.00 -22.27 -9.88
C ASP A 127 -8.97 -21.28 -11.05
N ALA A 128 -8.45 -21.69 -12.21
CA ALA A 128 -8.37 -20.85 -13.41
C ALA A 128 -9.75 -20.37 -13.89
N MET A 129 -10.79 -21.22 -13.80
CA MET A 129 -12.16 -20.84 -14.17
C MET A 129 -12.74 -19.78 -13.22
N ILE A 130 -12.49 -19.91 -11.92
CA ILE A 130 -12.94 -18.95 -10.91
C ILE A 130 -12.21 -17.61 -11.09
N ILE A 131 -10.88 -17.65 -11.28
CA ILE A 131 -10.06 -16.45 -11.52
C ILE A 131 -10.55 -15.72 -12.78
N ALA A 132 -10.81 -16.45 -13.88
CA ALA A 132 -11.34 -15.84 -15.11
C ALA A 132 -12.72 -15.20 -14.89
N GLY A 133 -13.59 -15.86 -14.10
CA GLY A 133 -14.89 -15.33 -13.70
C GLY A 133 -14.76 -14.00 -12.94
N LEU A 134 -13.92 -13.98 -11.91
CA LEU A 134 -13.66 -12.78 -11.09
C LEU A 134 -13.09 -11.63 -11.91
N ARG A 135 -12.13 -11.88 -12.81
CA ARG A 135 -11.58 -10.84 -13.71
C ARG A 135 -12.67 -10.22 -14.59
N LYS A 136 -13.51 -11.07 -15.18
CA LYS A 136 -14.62 -10.61 -16.03
C LYS A 136 -15.66 -9.83 -15.22
N TRP A 137 -16.00 -10.33 -14.03
CA TRP A 137 -16.93 -9.66 -13.13
C TRP A 137 -16.39 -8.30 -12.70
N LEU A 138 -15.14 -8.24 -12.23
CA LEU A 138 -14.49 -7.02 -11.77
C LEU A 138 -14.45 -5.93 -12.87
N ALA A 139 -14.15 -6.31 -14.11
CA ALA A 139 -14.18 -5.40 -15.25
C ALA A 139 -15.56 -4.81 -15.56
N SER A 140 -16.65 -5.46 -15.10
CA SER A 140 -18.03 -5.01 -15.32
C SER A 140 -18.70 -4.36 -14.11
N SER A 141 -18.22 -4.62 -12.90
CA SER A 141 -18.93 -4.32 -11.66
C SER A 141 -18.69 -2.91 -11.12
N HIS A 142 -17.68 -2.18 -11.63
CA HIS A 142 -17.25 -0.86 -11.11
C HIS A 142 -17.04 -0.85 -9.58
N VAL A 143 -16.69 -2.01 -9.00
CA VAL A 143 -16.52 -2.18 -7.55
C VAL A 143 -15.27 -1.49 -7.02
N ILE A 144 -14.28 -1.30 -7.89
CA ILE A 144 -13.03 -0.60 -7.55
C ILE A 144 -13.04 0.72 -8.29
N ASP A 145 -13.14 1.81 -7.53
CA ASP A 145 -12.87 3.14 -8.03
C ASP A 145 -11.36 3.30 -8.21
N GLU A 146 -10.93 3.70 -9.41
CA GLU A 146 -9.53 4.09 -9.59
C GLU A 146 -9.28 5.40 -8.82
N PRO A 147 -8.33 5.41 -7.88
CA PRO A 147 -8.09 6.60 -7.08
C PRO A 147 -7.44 7.67 -7.96
N ASN A 148 -7.93 8.90 -7.82
CA ASN A 148 -7.29 10.05 -8.44
C ASN A 148 -5.95 10.33 -7.77
N PHE A 149 -4.93 10.60 -8.58
CA PHE A 149 -3.58 10.97 -8.14
C PHE A 149 -3.31 12.42 -8.51
N SER A 150 -3.01 13.23 -7.50
CA SER A 150 -2.71 14.66 -7.68
C SER A 150 -1.23 14.88 -8.02
N LEU A 151 -0.98 15.99 -8.70
CA LEU A 151 0.37 16.56 -8.83
C LEU A 151 0.71 17.39 -7.59
N LEU A 152 2.00 17.57 -7.29
CA LEU A 152 2.44 18.42 -6.17
C LEU A 152 1.91 19.86 -6.31
N LYS A 153 1.82 20.39 -7.53
CA LYS A 153 1.22 21.72 -7.80
C LYS A 153 -0.26 21.85 -7.44
N GLU A 154 -0.96 20.74 -7.27
CA GLU A 154 -2.39 20.70 -6.97
C GLU A 154 -2.67 20.62 -5.46
N ILE A 155 -1.62 20.48 -4.64
CA ILE A 155 -1.75 20.45 -3.17
C ILE A 155 -2.06 21.86 -2.67
N ASN A 156 -3.34 22.20 -2.56
CA ASN A 156 -3.80 23.52 -2.16
C ASN A 156 -4.23 23.61 -0.69
N GLU A 157 -4.42 22.47 -0.02
CA GLU A 157 -4.86 22.39 1.37
C GLU A 157 -4.19 21.25 2.15
N VAL A 158 -4.19 21.38 3.48
CA VAL A 158 -3.72 20.32 4.38
C VAL A 158 -4.73 19.19 4.36
N GLY A 159 -4.30 17.97 4.07
CA GLY A 159 -5.22 16.85 3.92
C GLY A 159 -4.58 15.58 3.39
N LEU A 160 -5.42 14.62 3.04
CA LEU A 160 -4.99 13.36 2.42
C LEU A 160 -4.92 13.50 0.92
N VAL A 161 -3.80 13.08 0.34
CA VAL A 161 -3.56 13.11 -1.10
C VAL A 161 -2.99 11.78 -1.57
N ASN A 162 -3.36 11.36 -2.77
CA ASN A 162 -2.66 10.29 -3.47
C ASN A 162 -1.67 10.92 -4.45
N LEU A 163 -0.44 10.46 -4.45
CA LEU A 163 0.64 11.03 -5.25
C LEU A 163 1.29 9.97 -6.12
N VAL A 164 1.70 10.36 -7.33
CA VAL A 164 2.67 9.58 -8.11
C VAL A 164 3.97 10.36 -8.11
N CYS A 165 4.98 9.83 -7.43
CA CYS A 165 6.25 10.52 -7.26
C CYS A 165 7.44 9.59 -7.45
N LYS A 166 8.54 10.17 -7.90
CA LYS A 166 9.86 9.56 -7.92
C LYS A 166 10.53 9.73 -6.57
N VAL A 167 11.09 8.64 -6.04
CA VAL A 167 11.92 8.70 -4.83
C VAL A 167 13.34 9.10 -5.23
N LEU A 168 13.81 10.24 -4.77
CA LEU A 168 15.15 10.76 -5.07
C LEU A 168 16.19 10.30 -4.07
N HIS A 169 15.83 10.23 -2.80
CA HIS A 169 16.72 9.82 -1.72
C HIS A 169 15.92 9.37 -0.50
N ILE A 170 16.54 8.53 0.33
CA ILE A 170 15.97 8.06 1.60
C ILE A 170 17.07 8.19 2.66
N CYS A 171 16.75 8.80 3.79
CA CYS A 171 17.69 8.93 4.91
C CYS A 171 16.98 8.86 6.26
N LYS A 172 17.77 8.66 7.32
CA LYS A 172 17.32 8.89 8.69
C LYS A 172 17.50 10.35 9.05
N THR A 173 16.55 10.88 9.80
CA THR A 173 16.59 12.24 10.35
C THR A 173 17.29 12.23 11.71
N THR A 174 17.58 13.41 12.25
CA THR A 174 18.20 13.58 13.59
C THR A 174 17.39 12.95 14.71
N ASP A 175 16.08 12.82 14.52
CA ASP A 175 15.14 12.26 15.52
C ASP A 175 14.91 10.75 15.30
N ASP A 176 15.82 10.08 14.58
CA ASP A 176 15.75 8.66 14.17
C ASP A 176 14.51 8.25 13.33
N LYS A 177 13.69 9.23 12.92
CA LYS A 177 12.61 9.00 11.94
C LYS A 177 13.18 8.90 10.53
N TRP A 178 12.59 8.03 9.71
CA TRP A 178 12.94 7.93 8.29
C TRP A 178 12.27 9.03 7.47
N MET A 179 12.97 9.49 6.44
CA MET A 179 12.50 10.48 5.49
C MET A 179 12.85 10.06 4.06
N ALA A 180 11.91 10.25 3.14
CA ALA A 180 12.16 10.20 1.70
C ALA A 180 12.05 11.59 1.09
N PHE A 181 12.90 11.86 0.10
CA PHE A 181 12.80 13.01 -0.80
C PHE A 181 12.06 12.55 -2.04
N ILE A 182 10.87 13.07 -2.27
CA ILE A 182 10.01 12.68 -3.39
C ILE A 182 9.76 13.87 -4.32
N TRP A 183 9.55 13.58 -5.60
CA TRP A 183 9.44 14.59 -6.65
C TRP A 183 8.57 14.10 -7.80
N ASP A 184 7.77 14.98 -8.39
CA ASP A 184 6.91 14.66 -9.53
C ASP A 184 7.07 15.60 -10.73
N GLY A 185 8.06 16.50 -10.70
CA GLY A 185 8.28 17.50 -11.76
C GLY A 185 7.60 18.85 -11.52
N THR A 186 6.67 18.94 -10.57
CA THR A 186 5.87 20.15 -10.36
C THR A 186 6.21 20.84 -9.04
N ASP A 187 5.97 22.15 -8.97
CA ASP A 187 6.17 22.94 -7.77
C ASP A 187 4.92 22.96 -6.91
N VAL A 188 5.07 22.72 -5.61
CA VAL A 188 3.97 22.93 -4.65
C VAL A 188 3.58 24.41 -4.65
N PRO A 189 2.29 24.73 -4.50
CA PRO A 189 1.86 26.12 -4.49
C PRO A 189 2.44 26.86 -3.27
N PRO A 190 2.71 28.16 -3.42
CA PRO A 190 3.28 28.97 -2.35
C PRO A 190 2.34 29.07 -1.17
N ILE A 191 2.90 29.05 0.04
CA ILE A 191 2.15 29.22 1.29
C ILE A 191 2.44 30.59 1.87
N SER A 192 1.39 31.28 2.31
CA SER A 192 1.50 32.51 3.09
C SER A 192 2.22 32.25 4.41
N ILE A 193 3.31 32.98 4.64
CA ILE A 193 4.02 33.02 5.91
C ILE A 193 3.41 34.16 6.74
N TYR A 194 2.89 33.83 7.92
CA TYR A 194 2.23 34.80 8.81
C TYR A 194 3.11 35.28 9.96
N LYS A 195 4.39 34.89 9.98
CA LYS A 195 5.35 35.27 11.02
C LYS A 195 5.70 36.75 10.90
N LYS A 196 5.76 37.47 12.02
CA LYS A 196 6.17 38.87 12.00
C LYS A 196 7.69 38.95 11.83
N PRO A 197 8.21 39.92 11.07
CA PRO A 197 9.67 40.08 10.90
C PRO A 197 10.43 40.22 12.23
N GLU A 198 9.82 40.86 13.23
CA GLU A 198 10.39 41.04 14.57
C GLU A 198 10.63 39.70 15.30
N ASP A 199 9.83 38.67 14.99
CA ASP A 199 9.97 37.35 15.60
C ASP A 199 11.14 36.55 15.00
N GLU A 200 11.67 36.95 13.82
CA GLU A 200 12.78 36.23 13.17
C GLU A 200 14.10 36.35 13.93
N GLU A 201 14.32 37.45 14.67
CA GLU A 201 15.55 37.66 15.45
C GLU A 201 15.71 36.61 16.56
N HIS A 202 14.59 36.16 17.13
CA HIS A 202 14.56 35.21 18.24
C HIS A 202 14.14 33.80 17.81
N ASN A 203 13.38 33.69 16.72
CA ASN A 203 12.85 32.45 16.19
C ASN A 203 12.87 32.49 14.65
N PRO A 204 14.02 32.27 14.01
CA PRO A 204 14.13 32.36 12.55
C PRO A 204 13.26 31.29 11.87
N LEU A 205 12.70 31.61 10.70
CA LEU A 205 12.00 30.62 9.88
C LEU A 205 12.98 29.53 9.44
N PRO A 206 12.59 28.25 9.53
CA PRO A 206 13.42 27.17 9.06
C PRO A 206 13.51 27.23 7.53
N LEU A 207 14.72 27.46 7.01
CA LEU A 207 15.00 27.30 5.57
C LEU A 207 14.80 25.85 5.11
N HIS A 208 14.93 24.91 6.06
CA HIS A 208 14.75 23.49 5.85
C HIS A 208 13.98 22.87 7.02
N PHE A 209 12.96 22.07 6.71
CA PHE A 209 12.16 21.37 7.70
C PHE A 209 12.99 20.41 8.58
N LYS A 210 14.00 19.74 7.99
CA LYS A 210 14.96 18.82 8.64
C LYS A 210 16.30 18.85 7.86
N PRO A 211 17.44 18.49 8.47
CA PRO A 211 18.76 18.65 7.84
C PRO A 211 18.84 17.90 6.51
N LEU A 212 19.51 18.52 5.53
CA LEU A 212 19.77 17.92 4.22
C LEU A 212 20.65 16.66 4.37
N PRO A 213 20.63 15.77 3.36
CA PRO A 213 21.63 14.71 3.25
C PRO A 213 23.04 15.30 3.41
N SER A 214 23.86 14.68 4.26
CA SER A 214 25.21 15.17 4.58
C SER A 214 26.20 15.08 3.41
N SER A 215 25.85 14.37 2.35
CA SER A 215 26.69 14.19 1.16
C SER A 215 26.29 15.13 0.04
N GLY A 216 27.20 16.02 -0.35
CA GLY A 216 27.04 16.90 -1.52
C GLY A 216 26.77 16.11 -2.81
N ASP A 217 27.35 14.91 -2.94
CA ASP A 217 27.14 14.04 -4.11
C ASP A 217 25.67 13.64 -4.28
N VAL A 218 24.91 13.49 -3.19
CA VAL A 218 23.48 13.19 -3.24
C VAL A 218 22.70 14.38 -3.77
N LEU A 219 23.02 15.59 -3.29
CA LEU A 219 22.34 16.82 -3.70
C LEU A 219 22.55 17.13 -5.19
N HIS A 220 23.73 16.80 -5.73
CA HIS A 220 23.99 16.92 -7.17
C HIS A 220 23.14 15.98 -8.05
N THR A 221 22.51 14.96 -7.45
CA THR A 221 21.59 14.07 -8.19
C THR A 221 20.14 14.55 -8.19
N PHE A 222 19.83 15.62 -7.45
CA PHE A 222 18.48 16.13 -7.35
C PHE A 222 18.10 16.92 -8.61
N PRO A 223 16.84 16.84 -9.07
CA PRO A 223 16.35 17.67 -10.16
C PRO A 223 16.49 19.16 -9.85
N THR A 224 16.72 19.96 -10.89
CA THR A 224 16.86 21.43 -10.78
C THR A 224 15.53 22.17 -10.88
N VAL A 225 14.44 21.47 -11.19
CA VAL A 225 13.09 22.04 -11.40
C VAL A 225 12.08 21.18 -10.63
N GLY A 226 11.03 21.82 -10.12
CA GLY A 226 9.99 21.17 -9.34
C GLY A 226 10.38 21.03 -7.87
N THR A 227 9.36 21.00 -7.01
CA THR A 227 9.57 20.95 -5.58
C THR A 227 9.94 19.53 -5.15
N ILE A 228 10.96 19.43 -4.31
CA ILE A 228 11.31 18.17 -3.65
C ILE A 228 10.57 18.12 -2.31
N LEU A 229 9.45 17.42 -2.29
CA LEU A 229 8.64 17.24 -1.10
C LEU A 229 9.33 16.23 -0.16
N ARG A 230 9.42 16.58 1.13
CA ARG A 230 9.94 15.69 2.16
C ARG A 230 8.80 14.85 2.71
N LEU A 231 8.92 13.53 2.61
CA LEU A 231 7.96 12.56 3.13
C LEU A 231 8.53 11.92 4.40
N ILE A 232 7.90 12.14 5.54
CA ILE A 232 8.29 11.56 6.83
C ILE A 232 7.52 10.26 7.02
N PHE A 233 8.21 9.19 7.42
CA PHE A 233 7.56 7.94 7.76
C PHE A 233 7.27 7.87 9.25
N ASP A 234 5.98 7.83 9.59
CA ASP A 234 5.46 7.69 10.96
C ASP A 234 4.76 6.34 11.10
N VAL A 235 5.57 5.28 10.97
CA VAL A 235 5.14 3.88 10.91
C VAL A 235 6.17 2.97 11.55
N GLU A 236 5.70 1.91 12.22
CA GLU A 236 6.56 0.98 12.96
C GLU A 236 7.34 0.04 12.02
N CYS A 237 6.75 -0.37 10.90
CA CYS A 237 7.32 -1.38 10.01
C CYS A 237 8.18 -0.77 8.87
N MET A 238 9.16 0.05 9.23
CA MET A 238 10.08 0.65 8.26
C MET A 238 10.89 -0.35 7.43
N PRO A 239 11.37 -1.50 7.95
CA PRO A 239 12.11 -2.46 7.15
C PRO A 239 11.35 -2.92 5.90
N TYR A 240 10.04 -3.15 6.02
CA TYR A 240 9.18 -3.50 4.88
C TYR A 240 9.11 -2.38 3.84
N ILE A 241 8.88 -1.15 4.30
CA ILE A 241 8.77 0.01 3.42
C ILE A 241 10.09 0.25 2.66
N LEU A 242 11.24 0.04 3.31
CA LEU A 242 12.55 0.19 2.68
C LEU A 242 12.85 -0.90 1.65
N GLN A 243 12.27 -2.10 1.79
CA GLN A 243 12.36 -3.15 0.76
C GLN A 243 11.56 -2.76 -0.49
N LEU A 244 10.43 -2.06 -0.32
CA LEU A 244 9.57 -1.61 -1.42
C LEU A 244 10.12 -0.35 -2.10
N LEU A 245 10.52 0.66 -1.32
CA LEU A 245 10.95 1.95 -1.83
C LEU A 245 12.38 1.88 -2.37
N LYS A 246 12.50 1.99 -3.68
CA LYS A 246 13.79 2.02 -4.37
C LYS A 246 14.10 3.43 -4.86
N VAL A 247 15.31 3.88 -4.57
CA VAL A 247 15.78 5.20 -5.02
C VAL A 247 15.83 5.23 -6.56
N ARG A 248 15.40 6.35 -7.14
CA ARG A 248 15.23 6.64 -8.57
C ARG A 248 14.06 5.92 -9.26
N GLN A 249 13.16 5.29 -8.52
CA GLN A 249 11.94 4.68 -9.07
C GLN A 249 10.69 5.50 -8.75
N TRP A 250 9.66 5.30 -9.56
CA TRP A 250 8.35 5.94 -9.42
C TRP A 250 7.40 5.06 -8.61
N PHE A 251 6.62 5.68 -7.72
CA PHE A 251 5.69 4.98 -6.84
C PHE A 251 4.36 5.72 -6.76
N LYS A 252 3.27 4.95 -6.66
CA LYS A 252 1.95 5.42 -6.24
C LYS A 252 1.93 5.41 -4.72
N LEU A 253 1.77 6.58 -4.13
CA LEU A 253 1.58 6.78 -2.70
C LEU A 253 0.11 7.08 -2.46
N PHE A 254 -0.54 6.31 -1.61
CA PHE A 254 -1.96 6.48 -1.30
C PHE A 254 -2.12 7.07 0.09
N CYS A 255 -3.08 7.98 0.24
CA CYS A 255 -3.45 8.61 1.50
C CYS A 255 -2.23 9.16 2.26
N VAL A 256 -1.38 9.92 1.58
CA VAL A 256 -0.29 10.68 2.21
C VAL A 256 -0.91 11.90 2.89
N GLU A 257 -0.56 12.14 4.14
CA GLU A 257 -1.03 13.32 4.87
C GLU A 257 -0.12 14.51 4.56
N CYS A 258 -0.58 15.44 3.73
CA CYS A 258 0.14 16.67 3.40
C CYS A 258 -0.10 17.72 4.47
N LYS A 259 0.98 18.27 5.01
CA LYS A 259 1.00 19.25 6.10
C LYS A 259 1.88 20.43 5.77
N VAL A 260 1.68 21.48 6.54
CA VAL A 260 2.45 22.72 6.47
C VAL A 260 3.14 22.95 7.81
N HIS A 261 4.42 23.33 7.77
CA HIS A 261 5.14 23.79 8.95
C HIS A 261 5.99 25.00 8.57
N GLU A 262 5.74 26.13 9.23
CA GLU A 262 6.49 27.39 9.03
C GLU A 262 6.62 27.77 7.54
N GLY A 263 5.55 27.60 6.75
CA GLY A 263 5.52 27.93 5.32
C GLY A 263 6.07 26.85 4.38
N LEU A 264 6.48 25.68 4.90
CA LEU A 264 6.97 24.56 4.09
C LEU A 264 5.97 23.40 4.04
N TRP A 265 5.66 22.94 2.84
CA TRP A 265 4.94 21.68 2.62
C TRP A 265 5.82 20.47 2.96
N TYR A 266 5.22 19.48 3.62
CA TYR A 266 5.80 18.17 3.81
C TYR A 266 4.70 17.10 3.84
N GLY A 267 5.05 15.86 3.52
CA GLY A 267 4.16 14.72 3.62
C GLY A 267 4.45 13.90 4.88
N VAL A 268 3.41 13.24 5.40
CA VAL A 268 3.52 12.21 6.44
C VAL A 268 2.91 10.93 5.91
N PHE A 269 3.73 9.88 5.90
CA PHE A 269 3.33 8.52 5.57
C PHE A 269 2.99 7.78 6.86
N THR A 270 1.73 7.34 6.99
CA THR A 270 1.18 6.80 8.23
C THR A 270 0.74 5.34 8.07
N SER A 271 0.14 4.75 9.11
CA SER A 271 -0.31 3.36 9.12
C SER A 271 -1.45 3.04 8.14
N TYR A 272 -2.20 4.05 7.68
CA TYR A 272 -3.24 3.90 6.67
C TYR A 272 -2.77 4.25 5.25
N SER A 273 -1.57 4.84 5.11
CA SER A 273 -0.96 5.11 3.81
C SER A 273 -0.52 3.80 3.13
N LYS A 274 -0.46 3.80 1.80
CA LYS A 274 -0.01 2.63 1.02
C LYS A 274 1.00 3.04 -0.04
N ILE A 275 1.84 2.09 -0.45
CA ILE A 275 2.85 2.27 -1.50
C ILE A 275 2.63 1.18 -2.52
N GLN A 276 2.66 1.56 -3.79
CA GLN A 276 2.62 0.64 -4.92
C GLN A 276 3.73 1.02 -5.91
N ASP A 277 4.52 0.02 -6.31
CA ASP A 277 5.52 0.16 -7.37
C ASP A 277 4.82 0.38 -8.72
N ILE A 278 5.43 1.18 -9.59
CA ILE A 278 4.90 1.47 -10.91
C ILE A 278 5.96 1.11 -11.96
N PRO A 279 5.62 0.35 -13.02
CA PRO A 279 6.53 0.22 -14.14
C PRO A 279 6.82 1.59 -14.78
N ASN A 280 8.06 1.83 -15.21
CA ASN A 280 8.51 3.11 -15.77
C ASN A 280 7.75 3.59 -17.04
N VAL A 281 6.76 2.84 -17.52
CA VAL A 281 5.98 3.08 -18.75
C VAL A 281 4.53 3.46 -18.47
N ASP A 282 4.16 3.68 -17.19
CA ASP A 282 2.79 4.07 -16.79
C ASP A 282 2.46 5.48 -17.31
N ILE A 283 1.23 5.67 -17.79
CA ILE A 283 0.72 6.91 -18.39
C ILE A 283 0.87 8.09 -17.42
N LEU A 284 0.69 7.86 -16.13
CA LEU A 284 0.84 8.90 -15.12
C LEU A 284 2.26 9.44 -15.07
N ILE A 285 3.27 8.63 -15.40
CA ILE A 285 4.66 9.11 -15.48
C ILE A 285 4.86 9.98 -16.73
N LEU A 286 4.16 9.69 -17.84
CA LEU A 286 4.26 10.44 -19.10
C LEU A 286 3.61 11.83 -19.04
N GLU A 287 2.66 12.04 -18.13
CA GLU A 287 2.01 13.32 -17.89
C GLU A 287 2.86 14.32 -17.06
N ARG A 288 4.08 13.92 -16.67
CA ARG A 288 4.96 14.63 -15.72
C ARG A 288 6.28 15.07 -16.35
#